data_AF-A0A1E5IFP0-F1
#
_entry.id   AF-A0A1E5IFP0-F1
#
_cell.length_a   1.000
_cell.length_b   1.000
_cell.length_c   1.000
_cell.angle_alpha   90.00
_cell.angle_beta   90.00
_cell.angle_gamma   90.00
#
_symmetry.space_group_name_H-M   'P 1'
#
loop_
_entity.id
_entity.type
_entity.pdbx_description
1 polymer ?
#
loop_
_entity_poly.entity_id
_entity_poly.type
_entity_poly.pdbx_seq_one_letter_code
_entity_poly.pdbx_strand_id
1 'polypeptide(L)'
;MKMLKCIIFLLVIVFFFDACSVTYPKNDIEQSLEKLVKKECNQDSKSYLVGRTLYLDMKLDEIISADDKTVSQAIRKIVLAVFAAGRVVLSSDSDIKYIVVTAYNS
;
A
#
# COMPACT_ATOMS: atom_id res chain seq x y z
N MET A 1 -11.10 23.39 42.87
CA MET A 1 -10.80 21.98 42.57
C MET A 1 -11.70 21.32 41.50
N LYS A 2 -12.91 21.82 41.20
CA LYS A 2 -13.78 21.29 40.10
C LYS A 2 -13.30 21.68 38.69
N MET A 3 -12.89 22.93 38.47
CA MET A 3 -12.38 23.41 37.16
C MET A 3 -11.11 22.67 36.68
N LEU A 4 -10.16 22.38 37.58
CA LEU A 4 -8.94 21.65 37.25
C LEU A 4 -9.22 20.22 36.77
N LYS A 5 -10.23 19.55 37.36
CA LYS A 5 -10.68 18.22 36.93
C LYS A 5 -11.31 18.24 35.54
N CYS A 6 -12.09 19.29 35.21
CA CYS A 6 -12.66 19.45 33.87
C CYS A 6 -11.59 19.67 32.81
N ILE A 7 -10.55 20.46 33.10
CA ILE A 7 -9.44 20.70 32.16
C ILE A 7 -8.63 19.42 31.91
N ILE A 8 -8.35 18.64 32.97
CA ILE A 8 -7.66 17.35 32.83
C ILE A 8 -8.51 16.37 32.01
N PHE A 9 -9.82 16.33 32.25
CA PHE A 9 -10.75 15.49 31.49
C PHE A 9 -10.80 15.89 30.00
N LEU A 10 -10.78 17.19 29.70
CA LEU A 10 -10.73 17.71 28.32
C LEU A 10 -9.42 17.37 27.62
N LEU A 11 -8.28 17.45 28.32
CA LEU A 11 -6.97 17.05 27.80
C LEU A 11 -6.94 15.56 27.47
N VAL A 12 -7.45 14.70 28.37
CA VAL A 12 -7.53 13.25 28.13
C VAL A 12 -8.39 12.95 26.90
N ILE A 13 -9.52 13.63 26.74
CA ILE A 13 -10.40 13.47 25.57
C ILE A 13 -9.67 13.82 24.27
N VAL A 14 -8.98 14.96 24.20
CA VAL A 14 -8.26 15.39 22.99
C VAL A 14 -7.15 14.39 22.60
N PHE A 15 -6.46 13.78 23.58
CA PHE A 15 -5.44 12.77 23.31
C PHE A 15 -5.99 11.44 22.77
N PHE A 16 -7.27 11.12 22.99
CA PHE A 16 -7.88 9.90 22.47
C PHE A 16 -8.43 10.02 21.04
N PHE A 17 -8.52 11.23 20.47
CA PHE A 17 -9.09 11.45 19.14
C PHE A 17 -8.10 11.36 17.97
N ASP A 18 -6.79 11.23 18.22
CA ASP A 18 -5.77 11.11 17.16
C ASP A 18 -5.65 9.68 16.59
N ALA A 19 -6.48 8.75 17.05
CA ALA A 19 -6.45 7.33 16.69
C ALA A 19 -7.11 6.99 15.33
N CYS A 20 -7.57 7.98 14.56
CA CYS A 20 -8.22 7.80 13.25
C CYS A 20 -7.39 8.34 12.08
N SER A 21 -6.06 8.28 12.17
CA SER A 21 -5.21 8.54 11.01
C SER A 21 -5.22 7.35 10.05
N VAL A 22 -5.30 7.63 8.74
CA VAL A 22 -5.19 6.60 7.71
C VAL A 22 -3.77 6.06 7.65
N THR A 23 -3.65 4.74 7.46
CA THR A 23 -2.34 4.07 7.42
C THR A 23 -1.53 4.47 6.18
N TYR A 24 -2.21 4.78 5.08
CA TYR A 24 -1.59 5.20 3.83
C TYR A 24 -2.20 6.52 3.35
N PRO A 25 -1.64 7.67 3.76
CA PRO A 25 -2.10 8.97 3.30
C PRO A 25 -2.00 9.08 1.78
N LYS A 26 -3.00 9.70 1.15
CA LYS A 26 -3.07 9.88 -0.32
C LYS A 26 -1.78 10.45 -0.93
N ASN A 27 -1.13 11.38 -0.24
CA ASN A 27 0.08 12.04 -0.73
C ASN A 27 1.30 11.09 -0.79
N ASP A 28 1.28 10.01 -0.02
CA ASP A 28 2.39 9.07 0.12
C ASP A 28 2.04 7.66 -0.41
N ILE A 29 0.91 7.53 -1.11
CA ILE A 29 0.34 6.22 -1.46
C ILE A 29 1.23 5.43 -2.43
N GLU A 30 1.83 6.12 -3.39
CA GLU A 30 2.78 5.56 -4.36
C GLU A 30 4.00 5.00 -3.63
N GLN A 31 4.68 5.86 -2.87
CA GLN A 31 5.88 5.46 -2.13
C GLN A 31 5.59 4.35 -1.11
N SER A 32 4.42 4.39 -0.47
CA SER A 32 3.99 3.38 0.49
C SER A 32 3.77 2.01 -0.17
N LEU A 33 3.17 2.00 -1.36
CA LEU A 33 2.97 0.78 -2.14
C LEU A 33 4.31 0.18 -2.58
N GLU A 34 5.22 0.99 -3.12
CA GLU A 34 6.56 0.53 -3.53
C GLU A 34 7.33 -0.08 -2.37
N LYS A 35 7.32 0.59 -1.21
CA LYS A 35 7.94 0.07 0.03
C LYS A 35 7.33 -1.26 0.47
N LEU A 36 6.00 -1.38 0.40
CA LEU A 36 5.29 -2.58 0.81
C LEU A 36 5.59 -3.76 -0.13
N VAL A 37 5.56 -3.53 -1.44
CA VAL A 37 5.89 -4.53 -2.46
C VAL A 37 7.35 -4.97 -2.33
N LYS A 38 8.28 -4.03 -2.14
CA LYS A 38 9.69 -4.38 -1.89
C LYS A 38 9.84 -5.25 -0.65
N LYS A 39 9.15 -4.93 0.45
CA LYS A 39 9.20 -5.68 1.70
C LYS A 39 8.64 -7.10 1.57
N GLU A 40 7.53 -7.28 0.87
CA GLU A 40 6.80 -8.56 0.85
C GLU A 40 7.15 -9.46 -0.32
N CYS A 41 7.47 -8.86 -1.47
CA CYS A 41 7.77 -9.58 -2.71
C CYS A 41 9.29 -9.66 -2.99
N ASN A 42 10.11 -8.92 -2.23
CA ASN A 42 11.54 -8.71 -2.51
C ASN A 42 11.79 -8.24 -3.96
N GLN A 43 10.89 -7.42 -4.48
CA GLN A 43 10.87 -6.99 -5.88
C GLN A 43 10.84 -5.47 -5.95
N ASP A 44 11.67 -4.89 -6.81
CA ASP A 44 11.57 -3.47 -7.13
C ASP A 44 10.37 -3.22 -8.05
N SER A 45 9.67 -2.13 -7.79
CA SER A 45 8.46 -1.75 -8.50
C SER A 45 8.39 -0.24 -8.63
N LYS A 46 7.63 0.24 -9.61
CA LYS A 46 7.31 1.65 -9.76
C LYS A 46 5.80 1.83 -9.71
N SER A 47 5.34 2.78 -8.92
CA SER A 47 3.93 3.10 -8.78
C SER A 47 3.67 4.53 -9.22
N TYR A 48 2.45 4.79 -9.68
CA TYR A 48 1.99 6.12 -10.05
C TYR A 48 0.46 6.17 -10.08
N LEU A 49 -0.09 7.31 -9.69
CA LEU A 49 -1.52 7.57 -9.66
C LEU A 49 -1.92 8.44 -10.86
N VAL A 50 -2.81 7.93 -11.70
CA VAL A 50 -3.41 8.71 -12.80
C VAL A 50 -4.92 8.78 -12.60
N GLY A 51 -5.42 9.97 -12.26
CA GLY A 51 -6.83 10.17 -11.93
C GLY A 51 -7.24 9.33 -10.71
N ARG A 52 -8.04 8.28 -10.93
CA ARG A 52 -8.52 7.35 -9.90
C ARG A 52 -7.96 5.93 -10.06
N THR A 53 -6.89 5.79 -10.83
CA THR A 53 -6.24 4.51 -11.11
C THR A 53 -4.84 4.50 -10.55
N LEU A 54 -4.57 3.55 -9.65
CA LEU A 54 -3.24 3.30 -9.11
C LEU A 54 -2.56 2.22 -9.96
N TYR A 55 -1.45 2.59 -10.58
CA TYR A 55 -0.61 1.68 -11.36
C TYR A 55 0.55 1.19 -10.52
N LEU A 56 0.90 -0.07 -10.72
CA LEU A 56 2.07 -0.72 -10.15
C LEU A 56 2.76 -1.54 -11.22
N ASP A 57 3.92 -1.08 -11.66
CA ASP A 57 4.74 -1.73 -12.66
C ASP A 57 5.85 -2.52 -11.99
N MET A 58 5.93 -3.81 -12.31
CA MET A 58 6.90 -4.74 -11.74
C MET A 58 7.73 -5.40 -12.85
N LYS A 59 9.06 -5.26 -12.76
CA LYS A 59 9.96 -6.05 -13.58
C LYS A 59 10.06 -7.47 -13.02
N LEU A 60 9.67 -8.47 -13.80
CA LEU A 60 9.68 -9.89 -13.41
C LEU A 60 10.18 -10.73 -14.58
N ASP A 61 11.50 -10.87 -14.67
CA ASP A 61 12.13 -11.60 -15.77
C ASP A 61 11.80 -13.10 -15.72
N GLU A 62 11.48 -13.61 -14.52
CA GLU A 62 11.19 -15.02 -14.23
C GLU A 62 9.86 -15.51 -14.85
N ILE A 63 8.99 -14.61 -15.32
CA ILE A 63 7.64 -14.95 -15.79
C ILE A 63 7.63 -15.78 -17.09
N ILE A 64 8.68 -15.68 -17.89
CA ILE A 64 8.85 -16.42 -19.16
C ILE A 64 9.84 -17.59 -19.04
N SER A 65 10.19 -18.00 -17.82
CA SER A 65 11.11 -19.11 -17.61
C SER A 65 10.54 -20.44 -18.13
N ALA A 66 11.43 -21.31 -18.63
CA ALA A 66 11.08 -22.69 -18.96
C ALA A 66 10.96 -23.60 -17.71
N ASP A 67 11.37 -23.11 -16.55
CA ASP A 67 11.23 -23.82 -15.27
C ASP A 67 9.92 -23.45 -14.56
N ASP A 68 9.02 -24.42 -14.41
CA ASP A 68 7.70 -24.25 -13.79
C ASP A 68 7.77 -23.69 -12.37
N LYS A 69 8.81 -24.05 -11.60
CA LYS A 69 8.98 -23.57 -10.24
C LYS A 69 9.30 -22.07 -10.22
N THR A 70 10.16 -21.63 -11.14
CA THR A 70 10.51 -20.22 -11.34
C THR A 70 9.29 -19.41 -11.78
N VAL A 71 8.49 -19.91 -12.73
CA VAL A 71 7.23 -19.25 -13.15
C VAL A 71 6.24 -19.17 -11.99
N SER A 72 6.09 -20.25 -11.21
CA SER A 72 5.21 -20.27 -10.03
C SER A 72 5.62 -19.24 -8.98
N GLN A 73 6.92 -19.03 -8.78
CA GLN A 73 7.43 -17.97 -7.90
C GLN A 73 7.12 -16.58 -8.44
N ALA A 74 7.26 -16.35 -9.74
CA ALA A 74 6.89 -15.08 -10.38
C ALA A 74 5.40 -14.77 -10.20
N ILE A 75 4.52 -15.75 -10.45
CA ILE A 75 3.07 -15.61 -10.24
C ILE A 75 2.77 -15.29 -8.77
N ARG A 76 3.44 -15.95 -7.82
CA ARG A 76 3.27 -15.66 -6.40
C ARG A 76 3.64 -14.21 -6.06
N LYS A 77 4.71 -13.66 -6.64
CA LYS A 77 5.08 -12.25 -6.45
C LYS A 77 3.99 -11.31 -6.97
N ILE A 78 3.41 -11.59 -8.15
CA ILE A 78 2.31 -10.79 -8.73
C ILE A 78 1.09 -10.81 -7.80
N VAL A 79 0.69 -11.98 -7.31
CA VAL A 79 -0.45 -12.12 -6.40
C VAL A 79 -0.23 -11.34 -5.10
N LEU A 80 0.97 -11.43 -4.51
CA LEU A 80 1.32 -10.65 -3.32
C LEU A 80 1.26 -9.14 -3.57
N ALA A 81 1.74 -8.68 -4.73
CA ALA A 81 1.68 -7.28 -5.10
C ALA A 81 0.24 -6.77 -5.28
N VAL A 82 -0.65 -7.57 -5.87
CA VAL A 82 -2.09 -7.25 -5.95
C VAL A 82 -2.68 -7.10 -4.55
N PHE A 83 -2.35 -7.97 -3.59
CA PHE A 83 -2.83 -7.84 -2.22
C PHE A 83 -2.20 -6.67 -1.46
N ALA A 84 -0.94 -6.33 -1.74
CA ALA A 84 -0.30 -5.12 -1.22
C ALA A 84 -1.02 -3.86 -1.71
N ALA A 85 -1.26 -3.75 -3.02
CA ALA A 85 -2.02 -2.65 -3.61
C ALA A 85 -3.44 -2.55 -3.03
N GLY A 86 -4.13 -3.69 -2.88
CA GLY A 86 -5.46 -3.74 -2.27
C GLY A 86 -5.48 -3.20 -0.84
N ARG A 87 -4.53 -3.59 0.01
CA ARG A 87 -4.42 -3.05 1.38
C ARG A 87 -4.13 -1.56 1.40
N VAL A 88 -3.22 -1.11 0.54
CA VAL A 88 -2.88 0.31 0.44
C VAL A 88 -4.12 1.13 0.07
N VAL A 89 -4.86 0.71 -0.96
CA VAL A 89 -6.08 1.40 -1.40
C VAL A 89 -7.16 1.38 -0.32
N LEU A 90 -7.46 0.21 0.26
CA LEU A 90 -8.52 0.05 1.26
C LEU A 90 -8.23 0.76 2.59
N SER A 91 -6.97 1.03 2.89
CA SER A 91 -6.53 1.72 4.12
C SER A 91 -5.99 3.14 3.85
N SER A 92 -6.34 3.70 2.70
CA SER A 92 -6.06 5.10 2.34
C SER A 92 -7.31 5.97 2.38
N ASP A 93 -7.10 7.28 2.46
CA ASP A 93 -8.11 8.32 2.28
C ASP A 93 -8.28 8.74 0.79
N SER A 94 -7.73 7.96 -0.13
CA SER A 94 -7.74 8.28 -1.57
C SER A 94 -8.95 7.67 -2.30
N ASP A 95 -9.57 8.42 -3.23
CA ASP A 95 -10.68 7.92 -4.07
C ASP A 95 -10.19 7.07 -5.25
N ILE A 96 -9.42 6.02 -4.97
CA ILE A 96 -8.94 5.07 -5.98
C ILE A 96 -10.07 4.09 -6.31
N LYS A 97 -10.36 3.92 -7.60
CA LYS A 97 -11.39 2.98 -8.12
C LYS A 97 -10.80 1.79 -8.85
N TYR A 98 -9.59 1.95 -9.38
CA TYR A 98 -8.97 0.95 -10.22
C TYR A 98 -7.53 0.72 -9.76
N ILE A 99 -7.14 -0.56 -9.74
CA ILE A 99 -5.77 -1.00 -9.50
C ILE A 99 -5.32 -1.71 -10.77
N VAL A 100 -4.18 -1.30 -11.29
CA VAL A 100 -3.54 -1.94 -12.44
C VAL A 100 -2.16 -2.40 -12.00
N VAL A 101 -1.95 -3.71 -12.03
CA VAL A 101 -0.63 -4.31 -11.78
C VAL A 101 -0.10 -4.83 -13.10
N THR A 102 1.04 -4.32 -13.54
CA THR A 102 1.72 -4.83 -14.73
C THR A 102 2.98 -5.60 -14.33
N ALA A 103 3.18 -6.73 -14.99
CA ALA A 103 4.42 -7.50 -14.90
C ALA A 103 5.04 -7.53 -16.29
N TYR A 104 6.32 -7.16 -16.39
CA TYR A 104 7.03 -7.15 -17.66
C TYR A 104 8.44 -7.74 -17.50
N ASN A 105 8.93 -8.33 -18.60
CA ASN A 105 10.32 -8.75 -18.75
C ASN A 105 11.07 -7.64 -19.51
N SER A 106 12.33 -7.33 -19.15
CA SER A 106 13.13 -6.30 -19.84
C SER A 106 13.94 -6.83 -21.01
#